data_AF-A0A094BDR9-F1
#
_entry.id   AF-A0A094BDR9-F1
#
_cell.length_a   1.000
_cell.length_b   1.000
_cell.length_c   1.000
_cell.angle_alpha   90.00
_cell.angle_beta   90.00
_cell.angle_gamma   90.00
#
_symmetry.space_group_name_H-M   'P 1'
#
loop_
_entity.id
_entity.type
_entity.pdbx_description
1 polymer ?
#
loop_
_entity_poly.entity_id
_entity_poly.type
_entity_poly.pdbx_seq_one_letter_code
_entity_poly.pdbx_strand_id
1 'polypeptide(L)'
;MQRDILRIVDAVAPEDGSGAANIKVVQKVLASFASKGYLESQTVGEIDELLQERDSGMPSLEGASSPTRQVEGMDVDDGAWEDRRGDAGGVRLDKKLVEQRIEEDRERHKRLREHQWAVPPVVGEEEDDKEFEMLFEETSSVGSDDYRLFEEEFLDRKRCAEEHAADVEGTGEV
;
A
#
# COMPACT_ATOMS: atom_id res chain seq x y z
N MET A 1 -4.65 -9.81 29.57
CA MET A 1 -4.83 -9.40 28.15
C MET A 1 -6.25 -9.73 27.68
N GLN A 2 -6.69 -11.00 27.68
CA GLN A 2 -8.04 -11.39 27.24
C GLN A 2 -9.18 -10.64 27.96
N ARG A 3 -9.04 -10.32 29.26
CA ARG A 3 -10.04 -9.56 30.02
C ARG A 3 -10.24 -8.11 29.54
N ASP A 4 -9.20 -7.49 29.00
CA ASP A 4 -9.21 -6.06 28.67
C ASP A 4 -9.39 -5.81 27.16
N ILE A 5 -9.47 -6.87 26.33
CA ILE A 5 -9.54 -6.73 24.87
C ILE A 5 -10.77 -5.95 24.41
N LEU A 6 -11.94 -6.17 25.03
CA LEU A 6 -13.18 -5.44 24.70
C LEU A 6 -13.03 -3.94 24.94
N ARG A 7 -12.41 -3.56 26.06
CA ARG A 7 -12.15 -2.14 26.38
C ARG A 7 -11.19 -1.50 25.40
N ILE A 8 -10.19 -2.25 24.93
CA ILE A 8 -9.23 -1.78 23.93
C ILE A 8 -9.93 -1.59 22.57
N VAL A 9 -10.77 -2.55 22.18
CA VAL A 9 -11.55 -2.47 20.93
C VAL A 9 -12.50 -1.29 20.99
N ASP A 10 -13.25 -1.08 22.08
CA ASP A 10 -14.15 0.06 22.20
C ASP A 10 -13.43 1.42 22.26
N ALA A 11 -12.18 1.46 22.72
CA ALA A 11 -11.37 2.69 22.68
C ALA A 11 -10.85 3.04 21.27
N VAL A 12 -10.70 2.04 20.39
CA VAL A 12 -10.10 2.20 19.04
C VAL A 12 -11.16 2.19 17.94
N ALA A 13 -12.26 1.49 18.16
CA ALA A 13 -13.42 1.34 17.29
C ALA A 13 -14.74 1.46 18.09
N PRO A 14 -15.01 2.66 18.66
CA PRO A 14 -16.27 2.96 19.35
C PRO A 14 -17.50 2.87 18.45
N GLU A 15 -18.67 2.75 19.07
CA GLU A 15 -19.98 2.61 18.39
C GLU A 15 -20.47 3.89 17.71
N ASP A 16 -19.85 5.04 17.99
CA ASP A 16 -20.19 6.35 17.42
C ASP A 16 -19.65 6.54 15.98
N GLY A 17 -18.99 5.52 15.42
CA GLY A 17 -18.42 5.54 14.07
C GLY A 17 -17.11 6.29 13.95
N SER A 18 -16.62 6.93 15.01
CA SER A 18 -15.36 7.71 14.99
C SER A 18 -14.12 6.83 14.74
N GLY A 19 -14.19 5.54 15.08
CA GLY A 19 -13.14 4.54 14.81
C GLY A 19 -13.39 3.64 13.60
N ALA A 20 -14.36 3.96 12.72
CA ALA A 20 -14.69 3.12 11.58
C ALA A 20 -13.48 2.81 10.67
N ALA A 21 -12.58 3.79 10.48
CA ALA A 21 -11.35 3.63 9.70
C ALA A 21 -10.40 2.56 10.27
N ASN A 22 -10.53 2.20 11.55
CA ASN A 22 -9.67 1.22 12.21
C ASN A 22 -10.24 -0.20 12.17
N ILE A 23 -11.52 -0.39 11.83
CA ILE A 23 -12.22 -1.69 11.96
C ILE A 23 -11.46 -2.81 11.23
N LYS A 24 -11.08 -2.61 9.97
CA LYS A 24 -10.34 -3.62 9.19
C LYS A 24 -8.97 -3.97 9.80
N VAL A 25 -8.32 -3.00 10.42
CA VAL A 25 -7.05 -3.22 11.10
C VAL A 25 -7.25 -4.00 12.40
N VAL A 26 -8.28 -3.66 13.18
CA VAL A 26 -8.65 -4.38 14.41
C VAL A 26 -8.96 -5.84 14.11
N GLN A 27 -9.77 -6.12 13.07
CA GLN A 27 -10.06 -7.49 12.61
C GLN A 27 -8.78 -8.27 12.29
N LYS A 28 -7.85 -7.66 11.55
CA LYS A 28 -6.56 -8.30 11.22
C LYS A 28 -5.71 -8.59 12.46
N VAL A 29 -5.72 -7.70 13.46
CA VAL A 29 -5.01 -7.90 14.73
C VAL A 29 -5.63 -9.02 15.56
N LEU A 30 -6.96 -9.06 15.68
CA LEU A 30 -7.69 -10.12 16.38
C LEU A 30 -7.43 -11.49 15.73
N ALA A 31 -7.46 -11.57 14.39
CA ALA A 31 -7.10 -12.78 13.66
C ALA A 31 -5.64 -13.21 13.93
N SER A 32 -4.70 -12.26 14.03
CA SER A 32 -3.32 -12.58 14.41
C SER A 32 -3.19 -13.04 15.87
N PHE A 33 -4.03 -12.56 16.77
CA PHE A 33 -4.04 -13.01 18.16
C PHE A 33 -4.65 -14.40 18.32
N ALA A 34 -5.68 -14.72 17.55
CA ALA A 34 -6.23 -16.08 17.47
C ALA A 34 -5.18 -17.06 16.90
N SER A 35 -4.52 -16.72 15.80
CA SER A 35 -3.52 -17.61 15.18
C SER A 35 -2.30 -17.86 16.06
N LYS A 36 -1.97 -16.92 16.95
CA LYS A 36 -0.90 -17.04 17.95
C LYS A 36 -1.36 -17.65 19.28
N GLY A 37 -2.64 -17.98 19.42
CA GLY A 37 -3.21 -18.59 20.63
C GLY A 37 -3.35 -17.65 21.84
N TYR A 38 -3.26 -16.33 21.63
CA TYR A 38 -3.46 -15.33 22.71
C TYR A 38 -4.93 -15.07 23.02
N LEU A 39 -5.81 -15.34 22.06
CA LEU A 39 -7.27 -15.24 22.17
C LEU A 39 -7.90 -16.51 21.59
N GLU A 40 -9.03 -16.91 22.14
CA GLU A 40 -9.82 -18.02 21.60
C GLU A 40 -10.54 -17.59 20.32
N SER A 41 -10.62 -18.49 19.35
CA SER A 41 -11.28 -18.22 18.06
C SER A 41 -12.75 -17.84 18.23
N GLN A 42 -13.43 -18.39 19.23
CA GLN A 42 -14.80 -18.03 19.56
C GLN A 42 -14.91 -16.57 20.01
N THR A 43 -14.04 -16.14 20.93
CA THR A 43 -14.01 -14.74 21.41
C THR A 43 -13.71 -13.76 20.27
N VAL A 44 -12.85 -14.12 19.33
CA VAL A 44 -12.59 -13.28 18.15
C VAL A 44 -13.82 -13.17 17.25
N GLY A 45 -14.53 -14.29 17.00
CA GLY A 45 -15.76 -14.28 16.22
C GLY A 45 -16.84 -13.39 16.84
N GLU A 46 -17.06 -13.48 18.16
CA GLU A 46 -18.01 -12.63 18.88
C GLU A 46 -17.67 -11.13 18.74
N ILE A 47 -16.39 -10.77 18.80
CA ILE A 47 -15.94 -9.39 18.63
C ILE A 47 -16.07 -8.93 17.18
N ASP A 48 -15.77 -9.79 16.21
CA ASP A 48 -15.87 -9.47 14.79
C ASP A 48 -17.31 -9.23 14.36
N GLU A 49 -18.28 -9.98 14.90
CA GLU A 49 -19.71 -9.75 14.70
C GLU A 49 -20.13 -8.35 15.19
N LEU A 50 -19.71 -7.97 16.40
CA LEU A 50 -19.96 -6.62 16.94
C LEU A 50 -19.34 -5.52 16.08
N LEU A 51 -18.14 -5.74 15.55
CA LEU A 51 -17.46 -4.80 14.67
C LEU A 51 -18.14 -4.68 13.29
N GLN A 52 -18.72 -5.77 12.79
CA GLN A 52 -19.41 -5.79 11.49
C GLN A 52 -20.74 -5.03 11.54
N GLU A 53 -21.47 -5.10 12.66
CA GLU A 53 -22.65 -4.27 12.91
C GLU A 53 -22.29 -2.77 12.90
N ARG A 54 -21.11 -2.41 13.42
CA ARG A 54 -20.58 -1.04 13.45
C ARG A 54 -20.10 -0.54 12.08
N ASP A 55 -19.49 -1.41 11.27
CA ASP A 55 -19.03 -1.09 9.90
C ASP A 55 -20.22 -0.79 8.96
N SER A 56 -21.33 -1.51 9.16
CA SER A 56 -22.55 -1.40 8.33
C SER A 56 -23.31 -0.07 8.51
N GLY A 57 -23.03 0.68 9.58
CA GLY A 57 -23.61 2.01 9.82
C GLY A 57 -22.95 3.15 9.02
N MET A 58 -21.89 2.86 8.25
CA MET A 58 -21.16 3.85 7.47
C MET A 58 -21.78 4.01 6.08
N PRO A 59 -22.09 5.24 5.60
CA PRO A 59 -22.49 5.44 4.22
C PRO A 59 -21.32 5.04 3.33
N SER A 60 -21.51 3.97 2.56
CA SER A 60 -20.51 3.39 1.66
C SER A 60 -19.70 4.47 0.94
N LEU A 61 -18.39 4.51 1.21
CA LEU A 61 -17.40 5.29 0.46
C LEU A 61 -17.18 4.70 -0.96
N GLU A 62 -18.12 3.92 -1.49
CA GLU A 62 -18.10 3.45 -2.88
C GLU A 62 -18.25 4.59 -3.91
N GLY A 63 -18.55 5.82 -3.46
CA GLY A 63 -18.60 7.01 -4.31
C GLY A 63 -17.28 7.79 -4.45
N ALA A 64 -16.21 7.41 -3.76
CA ALA A 64 -14.92 8.11 -3.80
C ALA A 64 -13.94 7.55 -4.84
N SER A 65 -14.42 6.76 -5.80
CA SER A 65 -13.69 6.50 -7.03
C SER A 65 -13.33 7.85 -7.67
N SER A 66 -12.04 8.08 -7.92
CA SER A 66 -11.48 9.27 -8.56
C SER A 66 -12.44 9.92 -9.55
N PRO A 67 -12.63 11.25 -9.54
CA PRO A 67 -13.26 11.92 -10.66
C PRO A 67 -12.25 11.91 -11.82
N THR A 68 -12.09 10.78 -12.51
CA THR A 68 -11.59 10.77 -13.89
C THR A 68 -12.70 11.32 -14.77
N ARG A 69 -13.00 12.61 -14.60
CA ARG A 69 -13.69 13.39 -15.62
C ARG A 69 -12.61 13.77 -16.63
N GLN A 70 -12.66 13.13 -17.80
CA GLN A 70 -11.96 13.61 -18.98
C GLN A 70 -12.36 15.07 -19.19
N VAL A 71 -11.43 16.00 -18.98
CA VAL A 71 -11.59 17.40 -19.35
C VAL A 71 -10.61 17.64 -20.49
N GLU A 72 -11.05 17.34 -21.70
CA GLU A 72 -10.47 17.97 -22.88
C GLU A 72 -10.87 19.44 -22.86
N GLY A 73 -9.87 20.32 -22.87
CA GLY A 73 -10.00 21.74 -23.24
C GLY A 73 -10.91 22.59 -22.37
N MET A 74 -10.44 23.05 -21.21
CA MET A 74 -10.94 24.30 -20.61
C MET A 74 -9.83 24.93 -19.75
N ASP A 75 -9.55 26.20 -20.01
CA ASP A 75 -8.58 27.03 -19.29
C ASP A 75 -8.67 26.85 -17.76
N VAL A 76 -7.52 26.58 -17.14
CA VAL A 76 -7.40 26.39 -15.70
C VAL A 76 -7.46 27.75 -15.02
N ASP A 77 -8.65 28.15 -14.59
CA ASP A 77 -8.82 29.22 -13.60
C ASP A 77 -8.34 28.70 -12.24
N ASP A 78 -7.22 29.25 -11.77
CA ASP A 78 -6.45 28.82 -10.59
C ASP A 78 -7.15 29.12 -9.24
N GLY A 79 -8.45 29.45 -9.24
CA GLY A 79 -9.15 29.98 -8.07
C GLY A 79 -10.28 29.13 -7.47
N ALA A 80 -10.67 28.02 -8.08
CA ALA A 80 -11.98 27.40 -7.83
C ALA A 80 -11.99 26.06 -7.05
N TRP A 81 -10.95 25.77 -6.26
CA TRP A 81 -10.92 24.58 -5.37
C TRP A 81 -11.35 24.87 -3.94
N GLU A 82 -11.40 26.16 -3.57
CA GLU A 82 -11.96 26.58 -2.30
C GLU A 82 -13.48 26.74 -2.49
N ASP A 83 -14.26 26.16 -1.58
CA ASP A 83 -15.69 26.43 -1.38
C ASP A 83 -16.77 25.56 -2.08
N ARG A 84 -16.43 24.32 -2.51
CA ARG A 84 -17.47 23.29 -2.82
C ARG A 84 -17.55 22.12 -1.84
N ARG A 85 -17.04 22.27 -0.62
CA ARG A 85 -17.33 21.34 0.48
C ARG A 85 -18.30 22.00 1.44
N GLY A 86 -19.52 22.19 0.95
CA GLY A 86 -20.65 22.61 1.77
C GLY A 86 -20.85 21.61 2.90
N ASP A 87 -20.82 22.14 4.13
CA ASP A 87 -21.71 21.81 5.25
C ASP A 87 -22.31 20.39 5.28
N ALA A 88 -21.46 19.37 5.22
CA ALA A 88 -21.78 18.08 5.82
C ALA A 88 -21.27 18.18 7.26
N GLY A 89 -22.17 18.14 8.23
CA GLY A 89 -21.91 18.24 9.67
C GLY A 89 -21.03 17.14 10.27
N GLY A 90 -20.04 16.65 9.53
CA GLY A 90 -18.95 15.84 10.04
C GLY A 90 -18.04 16.71 10.90
N VAL A 91 -17.75 16.21 12.10
CA VAL A 91 -16.73 16.75 13.00
C VAL A 91 -15.51 17.11 12.16
N ARG A 92 -15.17 18.40 12.10
CA ARG A 92 -13.96 18.88 11.43
C ARG A 92 -12.77 18.32 12.21
N LEU A 93 -12.28 17.15 11.77
CA LEU A 93 -11.10 16.53 12.36
C LEU A 93 -9.93 17.50 12.24
N ASP A 94 -9.14 17.63 13.30
CA ASP A 94 -7.99 18.52 13.32
C ASP A 94 -7.04 18.17 12.16
N LYS A 95 -6.73 19.16 11.32
CA LYS A 95 -5.88 19.00 10.13
C LYS A 95 -4.56 18.27 10.44
N LYS A 96 -3.96 18.57 11.60
CA LYS A 96 -2.73 17.93 12.07
C LYS A 96 -2.89 16.43 12.32
N LEU A 97 -4.03 16.01 12.86
CA LEU A 97 -4.33 14.61 13.13
C LEU A 97 -4.51 13.84 11.83
N VAL A 98 -5.20 14.45 10.85
CA VAL A 98 -5.39 13.86 9.52
C VAL A 98 -4.05 13.72 8.79
N GLU A 99 -3.22 14.76 8.79
CA GLU A 99 -1.88 14.73 8.18
C GLU A 99 -0.98 13.68 8.83
N GLN A 100 -0.99 13.61 10.16
CA GLN A 100 -0.25 12.59 10.89
C GLN A 100 -0.71 11.18 10.48
N ARG A 101 -2.02 10.94 10.41
CA ARG A 101 -2.57 9.64 10.02
C ARG A 101 -2.14 9.25 8.60
N ILE A 102 -2.19 10.19 7.66
CA ILE A 102 -1.74 9.97 6.29
C ILE A 102 -0.25 9.60 6.26
N GLU A 103 0.57 10.31 7.03
CA GLU A 103 2.02 10.06 7.05
C GLU A 103 2.36 8.71 7.69
N GLU A 104 1.70 8.33 8.78
CA GLU A 104 1.84 7.01 9.39
C GLU A 104 1.45 5.89 8.43
N ASP A 105 0.38 6.09 7.66
CA ASP A 105 -0.06 5.11 6.66
C ASP A 105 0.91 5.00 5.49
N ARG A 106 1.48 6.12 5.03
CA ARG A 106 2.54 6.15 4.01
C ARG A 106 3.78 5.41 4.49
N GLU A 107 4.24 5.69 5.70
CA GLU A 107 5.41 5.04 6.27
C GLU A 107 5.18 3.54 6.49
N ARG A 108 3.97 3.12 6.91
CA ARG A 108 3.62 1.70 6.99
C ARG A 108 3.70 1.04 5.62
N HIS A 109 3.10 1.65 4.60
CA HIS A 109 3.09 1.09 3.24
C HIS A 109 4.51 1.03 2.66
N LYS A 110 5.32 2.05 2.94
CA LYS A 110 6.74 2.08 2.58
C LYS A 110 7.49 0.90 3.20
N ARG A 111 7.39 0.67 4.52
CA ARG A 111 8.02 -0.50 5.17
C ARG A 111 7.52 -1.85 4.67
N LEU A 112 6.23 -1.94 4.32
CA LEU A 112 5.69 -3.15 3.69
C LEU A 112 6.28 -3.40 2.30
N ARG A 113 6.70 -2.35 1.58
CA ARG A 113 7.32 -2.47 0.25
C ARG A 113 8.82 -2.72 0.32
N GLU A 114 9.48 -2.28 1.38
CA GLU A 114 10.93 -2.42 1.58
C GLU A 114 11.42 -3.87 1.55
N HIS A 115 10.59 -4.85 1.94
CA HIS A 115 10.97 -6.28 1.93
C HIS A 115 10.47 -7.04 0.70
N GLN A 116 9.71 -6.40 -0.20
CA GLN A 116 9.08 -7.08 -1.33
C GLN A 116 10.09 -7.62 -2.36
N TRP A 117 11.26 -6.97 -2.46
CA TRP A 117 12.34 -7.37 -3.36
C TRP A 117 13.44 -8.16 -2.63
N ALA A 118 13.29 -8.40 -1.32
CA ALA A 118 14.30 -9.09 -0.54
C ALA A 118 14.23 -10.59 -0.82
N VAL A 119 15.34 -11.14 -1.31
CA VAL A 119 15.53 -12.60 -1.37
C VAL A 119 15.84 -13.10 0.03
N PRO A 120 15.13 -14.14 0.54
CA PRO A 120 15.48 -14.75 1.81
C PRO A 120 16.91 -15.32 1.77
N PRO A 121 17.76 -15.03 2.76
CA PRO A 121 19.12 -15.56 2.78
C PRO A 121 19.08 -17.09 2.84
N VAL A 122 19.90 -17.72 2.02
CA VAL A 122 20.07 -19.18 2.04
C VAL A 122 20.75 -19.57 3.36
N VAL A 123 20.14 -20.46 4.12
CA VAL A 123 20.67 -21.00 5.38
C VAL A 123 20.97 -22.48 5.17
N GLY A 124 22.24 -22.85 5.04
CA GLY A 124 22.72 -24.23 4.86
C GLY A 124 23.50 -24.44 3.55
N GLU A 125 23.98 -25.68 3.32
CA GLU A 125 24.79 -26.08 2.14
C GLU A 125 23.98 -26.27 0.83
N GLU A 126 22.67 -25.95 0.82
CA GLU A 126 21.84 -25.93 -0.40
C GLU A 126 21.91 -24.52 -1.02
N GLU A 127 23.09 -24.13 -1.52
CA GLU A 127 23.50 -22.73 -1.70
C GLU A 127 22.98 -22.00 -2.95
N ASP A 128 22.48 -22.66 -4.01
CA ASP A 128 22.34 -21.96 -5.31
C ASP A 128 20.91 -21.81 -5.89
N ASP A 129 19.90 -22.54 -5.41
CA ASP A 129 18.68 -22.71 -6.22
C ASP A 129 17.46 -21.88 -5.78
N LYS A 130 17.46 -21.24 -4.60
CA LYS A 130 16.26 -20.55 -4.07
C LYS A 130 15.91 -19.27 -4.82
N GLU A 131 16.92 -18.48 -5.19
CA GLU A 131 16.73 -17.29 -6.03
C GLU A 131 16.18 -17.68 -7.39
N PHE A 132 16.74 -18.75 -7.97
CA PHE A 132 16.33 -19.28 -9.26
C PHE A 132 14.90 -19.82 -9.22
N GLU A 133 14.54 -20.64 -8.23
CA GLU A 133 13.20 -21.21 -8.12
C GLU A 133 12.14 -20.11 -7.93
N MET A 134 12.39 -19.15 -7.04
CA MET A 134 11.49 -18.01 -6.84
C MET A 134 11.32 -17.20 -8.13
N LEU A 135 12.41 -16.92 -8.85
CA LEU A 135 12.34 -16.26 -10.15
C LEU A 135 11.53 -17.10 -11.14
N PHE A 136 11.77 -18.40 -11.22
CA PHE A 136 11.13 -19.28 -12.19
C PHE A 136 9.62 -19.41 -11.94
N GLU A 137 9.19 -19.51 -10.68
CA GLU A 137 7.78 -19.56 -10.29
C GLU A 137 7.06 -18.22 -10.51
N GLU A 138 7.72 -17.10 -10.20
CA GLU A 138 7.11 -15.77 -10.26
C GLU A 138 7.18 -15.11 -11.65
N THR A 139 8.08 -15.57 -12.53
CA THR A 139 8.25 -15.00 -13.87
C THR A 139 6.99 -15.21 -14.69
N SER A 140 6.37 -14.10 -15.11
CA SER A 140 5.28 -14.12 -16.07
C SER A 140 5.76 -14.45 -17.48
N SER A 141 4.87 -15.02 -18.30
CA SER A 141 5.09 -15.20 -19.74
C SER A 141 5.35 -13.86 -20.44
N VAL A 142 6.18 -13.86 -21.49
CA VAL A 142 6.45 -12.67 -22.31
C VAL A 142 5.16 -12.11 -22.94
N GLY A 143 4.93 -10.82 -22.76
CA GLY A 143 3.82 -10.03 -23.28
C GLY A 143 4.28 -8.97 -24.29
N SER A 144 3.33 -8.16 -24.78
CA SER A 144 3.61 -7.12 -25.77
C SER A 144 4.46 -5.97 -25.25
N ASP A 145 4.32 -5.63 -23.96
CA ASP A 145 5.09 -4.56 -23.34
C ASP A 145 6.57 -4.95 -23.14
N ASP A 146 6.84 -6.24 -22.93
CA ASP A 146 8.21 -6.75 -22.80
C ASP A 146 9.02 -6.52 -24.08
N TYR A 147 8.41 -6.73 -25.26
CA TYR A 147 9.11 -6.44 -26.53
C TYR A 147 9.49 -4.97 -26.69
N ARG A 148 8.62 -4.06 -26.24
CA ARG A 148 8.91 -2.62 -26.25
C ARG A 148 10.05 -2.31 -25.28
N LEU A 149 10.00 -2.88 -24.07
CA LEU A 149 11.06 -2.73 -23.08
C LEU A 149 12.41 -3.26 -23.61
N PHE A 150 12.43 -4.41 -24.29
CA PHE A 150 13.64 -4.99 -24.85
C PHE A 150 14.26 -4.13 -25.95
N GLU A 151 13.43 -3.51 -26.80
CA GLU A 151 13.91 -2.61 -27.86
C GLU A 151 14.51 -1.33 -27.24
N GLU A 152 13.84 -0.73 -26.27
CA GLU A 152 14.32 0.46 -25.54
C GLU A 152 15.65 0.16 -24.83
N GLU A 153 15.73 -0.95 -24.09
CA GLU A 153 16.93 -1.35 -23.35
C GLU A 153 18.10 -1.67 -24.30
N PHE A 154 17.84 -2.28 -25.46
CA PHE A 154 18.86 -2.54 -26.47
C PHE A 154 19.46 -1.25 -27.02
N LEU A 155 18.61 -0.28 -27.38
CA LEU A 155 19.06 1.01 -27.91
C LEU A 155 19.88 1.78 -26.88
N ASP A 156 19.43 1.80 -25.62
CA ASP A 156 20.14 2.46 -24.52
C ASP A 156 21.51 1.81 -24.25
N ARG A 157 21.57 0.47 -24.18
CA ARG A 157 22.85 -0.24 -24.01
C ARG A 157 23.81 0.00 -25.16
N LYS A 158 23.30 -0.01 -26.40
CA LYS A 158 24.10 0.25 -27.60
C LYS A 158 24.71 1.65 -27.55
N ARG A 159 23.90 2.65 -27.22
CA ARG A 159 24.36 4.03 -27.07
C ARG A 159 25.42 4.16 -25.99
N CYS A 160 25.22 3.56 -24.81
CA CYS A 160 26.21 3.56 -23.74
C CYS A 160 27.54 2.92 -24.17
N ALA A 161 27.48 1.84 -24.96
CA ALA A 161 28.67 1.18 -25.48
C ALA A 161 29.43 2.04 -26.51
N GLU A 162 28.72 2.75 -27.39
CA GLU A 162 29.30 3.68 -28.35
C GLU A 162 29.96 4.88 -27.66
N GLU A 163 29.29 5.48 -26.66
CA GLU A 163 29.84 6.55 -25.84
C GLU A 163 31.10 6.08 -25.09
N HIS A 164 31.06 4.90 -24.46
CA HIS A 164 32.22 4.33 -23.79
C HIS A 164 33.39 4.06 -24.74
N ALA A 165 33.12 3.56 -25.95
CA ALA A 165 34.17 3.33 -26.95
C ALA A 165 34.83 4.64 -27.39
N ALA A 166 34.04 5.70 -27.61
CA ALA A 166 34.55 7.02 -27.97
C ALA A 166 35.43 7.64 -26.85
N ASP A 167 35.05 7.45 -25.58
CA ASP A 167 35.85 7.90 -24.43
C ASP A 167 37.20 7.15 -24.31
N VAL A 168 37.19 5.84 -24.59
CA VAL A 168 38.42 5.02 -24.61
C VAL A 168 39.35 5.44 -25.76
N GLU A 169 38.80 5.76 -26.93
CA GLU A 169 39.59 6.26 -28.06
C GLU A 169 40.14 7.67 -27.79
N GLY A 170 39.35 8.56 -27.17
CA GLY A 170 39.77 9.93 -26.83
C GLY A 170 40.80 10.03 -25.70
N THR A 171 40.92 9.01 -24.85
CA THR A 171 41.92 8.95 -23.76
C THR A 171 43.27 8.35 -24.19
N GLY A 172 43.35 7.79 -25.42
CA GLY A 172 44.58 7.25 -26.00
C GLY A 172 45.43 8.24 -26.81
N GLU A 173 44.97 9.48 -27.00
CA GLU A 173 45.66 10.51 -27.81
C GLU A 173 46.48 11.54 -26.99
N VAL A 174 47.05 11.16 -25.85
CA VAL A 174 47.99 12.01 -25.06
C VAL A 174 49.39 11.39 -24.98
#